data_AF-A0A2D6MGI7-F1
#
_entry.id   AF-A0A2D6MGI7-F1
#
_cell.length_a   1.000
_cell.length_b   1.000
_cell.length_c   1.000
_cell.angle_alpha   90.00
_cell.angle_beta   90.00
_cell.angle_gamma   90.00
#
_symmetry.space_group_name_H-M   'P 1'
#
loop_
_entity.id
_entity.type
_entity.pdbx_description
1 polymer ?
#
loop_
_entity_poly.entity_id
_entity_poly.type
_entity_poly.pdbx_seq_one_letter_code
_entity_poly.pdbx_strand_id
1 'polypeptide(L)'
;MLEIYGNMGLLNFLFGNKKVEEPEVEKIHENGLEDWVFARKIRIKNEGKEIISSLDLGKQKLIDGIDNGVERLKTIDLRNKKVEDKLKVIAKENLINYIGHLNSLVKKLEGVSEKSDANNYLEEVRKILGDFDEKSKMSYHKATLLVGEEIESIVDNMKEFIKGLKEAESNNKNYFGLSEKVRKVDDKVAEMKKLKEDRQGVEKDIKDLNEKMKVLESGRKEAERELNRIENSELRKNELKKKGELEELKGDVEKGIQGLRKSVDLKELARVFHSEEDKMEVVKGYKNDFIHAFYEDKGEGILGLMHEGKIENELIGQKVRDILTKESEIANFEIQRSGVEEIQKEVEKIKKNIGDLEAKKEKEVKRIDKIGIGRNDLMKEVKEELREFGVLVS
;
A
#
# COMPACT_ATOMS: atom_id res chain seq x y z
N MET A 1 -57.93 32.33 47.56
CA MET A 1 -58.95 33.36 47.26
C MET A 1 -58.38 34.25 46.16
N LEU A 2 -58.86 34.26 44.92
CA LEU A 2 -60.14 33.85 44.36
C LEU A 2 -59.91 33.17 43.01
N GLU A 3 -60.62 32.06 42.82
CA GLU A 3 -60.91 31.44 41.54
C GLU A 3 -61.70 32.41 40.66
N ILE A 4 -61.40 32.44 39.36
CA ILE A 4 -62.44 32.59 38.33
C ILE A 4 -62.15 31.53 37.27
N TYR A 5 -62.79 30.37 37.45
CA TYR A 5 -63.16 29.48 36.36
C TYR A 5 -64.24 30.16 35.52
N GLY A 6 -64.14 30.07 34.20
CA GLY A 6 -65.22 30.53 33.32
C GLY A 6 -64.92 30.35 31.84
N ASN A 7 -65.22 29.16 31.33
CA ASN A 7 -65.60 28.88 29.94
C ASN A 7 -64.72 29.42 28.79
N MET A 8 -63.90 28.53 28.22
CA MET A 8 -63.74 28.45 26.76
C MET A 8 -63.70 26.99 26.29
N GLY A 9 -64.77 26.26 26.58
CA GLY A 9 -65.06 24.92 26.04
C GLY A 9 -65.51 24.92 24.57
N LEU A 10 -65.40 26.02 23.84
CA LEU A 10 -65.79 26.13 22.43
C LEU A 10 -64.62 26.18 21.44
N LEU A 11 -63.36 26.32 21.91
CA LEU A 11 -62.18 26.42 21.04
C LEU A 11 -61.39 25.11 20.88
N ASN A 12 -61.57 24.13 21.77
CA ASN A 12 -60.95 22.80 21.63
C ASN A 12 -61.61 21.89 20.58
N PHE A 13 -62.71 22.32 19.97
CA PHE A 13 -63.36 21.60 18.87
C PHE A 13 -62.85 22.06 17.48
N LEU A 14 -62.27 23.27 17.38
CA LEU A 14 -61.75 23.83 16.13
C LEU A 14 -60.26 23.56 15.91
N PHE A 15 -59.53 23.20 16.97
CA PHE A 15 -58.20 22.62 16.89
C PHE A 15 -58.29 21.16 17.29
N GLY A 16 -58.82 20.34 16.38
CA GLY A 16 -58.69 18.90 16.49
C GLY A 16 -57.23 18.58 16.77
N ASN A 17 -56.98 17.92 17.90
CA ASN A 17 -55.73 17.26 18.18
C ASN A 17 -55.48 16.27 17.03
N LYS A 18 -54.83 16.74 15.96
CA LYS A 18 -54.06 15.86 15.09
C LYS A 18 -53.09 15.20 16.06
N LYS A 19 -53.33 13.92 16.35
CA LYS A 19 -52.26 13.04 16.80
C LYS A 19 -51.07 13.39 15.92
N VAL A 20 -50.01 13.89 16.52
CA VAL A 20 -48.71 13.91 15.87
C VAL A 20 -48.44 12.43 15.60
N GLU A 21 -48.70 11.98 14.37
CA GLU A 21 -48.26 10.67 13.92
C GLU A 21 -46.75 10.67 14.15
N GLU A 22 -46.28 9.79 15.03
CA GLU A 22 -44.85 9.53 15.16
C GLU A 22 -44.33 9.25 13.75
N PRO A 23 -43.25 9.92 13.29
CA PRO A 23 -42.78 9.74 11.93
C PRO A 23 -42.53 8.26 11.69
N GLU A 24 -43.20 7.71 10.69
CA GLU A 24 -43.15 6.30 10.34
C GLU A 24 -41.69 5.94 10.02
N VAL A 25 -41.04 5.25 10.97
CA VAL A 25 -39.62 4.93 10.86
C VAL A 25 -39.44 3.83 9.82
N GLU A 26 -38.84 4.18 8.69
CA GLU A 26 -38.52 3.22 7.63
C GLU A 26 -37.42 2.26 8.14
N LYS A 27 -37.67 0.95 8.10
CA LYS A 27 -36.69 -0.05 8.51
C LYS A 27 -36.13 -0.76 7.28
N ILE A 28 -34.82 -0.77 7.14
CA ILE A 28 -34.12 -1.46 6.04
C ILE A 28 -33.08 -2.43 6.60
N HIS A 29 -32.83 -3.52 5.88
CA HIS A 29 -31.73 -4.43 6.19
C HIS A 29 -30.45 -3.94 5.52
N GLU A 30 -29.28 -4.21 6.11
CA GLU A 30 -27.99 -3.88 5.49
C GLU A 30 -27.85 -4.40 4.05
N ASN A 31 -28.38 -5.60 3.77
CA ASN A 31 -28.34 -6.20 2.43
C ASN A 31 -29.26 -5.50 1.42
N GLY A 32 -30.22 -4.69 1.86
CA GLY A 32 -31.12 -3.91 1.01
C GLY A 32 -30.70 -2.44 0.85
N LEU A 33 -29.53 -2.06 1.38
CA LEU A 33 -29.07 -0.68 1.37
C LEU A 33 -28.80 -0.15 -0.04
N GLU A 34 -28.21 -0.95 -0.93
CA GLU A 34 -27.99 -0.59 -2.33
C GLU A 34 -29.30 -0.28 -3.07
N ASP A 35 -30.29 -1.17 -2.92
CA ASP A 35 -31.61 -1.00 -3.53
C ASP A 35 -32.34 0.22 -2.97
N TRP A 36 -32.22 0.45 -1.66
CA TRP A 36 -32.79 1.62 -1.01
C TRP A 36 -32.18 2.92 -1.55
N VAL A 37 -30.85 3.00 -1.63
CA VAL A 37 -30.15 4.18 -2.19
C VAL A 37 -30.58 4.42 -3.64
N PHE A 38 -30.64 3.36 -4.45
CA PHE A 38 -31.08 3.46 -5.84
C PHE A 38 -32.51 4.00 -5.96
N ALA A 39 -33.45 3.43 -5.21
CA ALA A 39 -34.84 3.88 -5.19
C ALA A 39 -34.95 5.35 -4.71
N ARG A 40 -34.18 5.73 -3.68
CA ARG A 40 -34.18 7.09 -3.14
C ARG A 40 -33.62 8.10 -4.14
N LYS A 41 -32.56 7.75 -4.87
CA LYS A 41 -32.01 8.59 -5.96
C LYS A 41 -33.02 8.84 -7.07
N ILE A 42 -33.80 7.83 -7.47
CA ILE A 42 -34.88 8.00 -8.45
C ILE A 42 -35.95 8.97 -7.94
N ARG A 43 -36.36 8.81 -6.69
CA ARG A 43 -37.35 9.68 -6.06
C ARG A 43 -36.88 11.13 -5.99
N ILE A 44 -35.65 11.37 -5.52
CA ILE A 44 -35.01 12.70 -5.49
C ILE A 44 -34.92 13.30 -6.90
N LYS A 45 -34.57 12.51 -7.91
CA LYS A 45 -34.54 13.00 -9.28
C LYS A 45 -35.92 13.47 -9.75
N ASN A 46 -36.99 12.75 -9.41
CA ASN A 46 -38.34 13.11 -9.79
C ASN A 46 -38.84 14.35 -9.03
N GLU A 47 -38.65 14.42 -7.71
CA GLU A 47 -39.00 15.57 -6.88
C GLU A 47 -38.24 16.84 -7.33
N GLY A 48 -37.01 16.70 -7.83
CA GLY A 48 -36.20 17.82 -8.30
C GLY A 48 -36.65 18.45 -9.62
N LYS A 49 -37.52 17.79 -10.40
CA LYS A 49 -37.92 18.29 -11.73
C LYS A 49 -38.62 19.63 -11.65
N GLU A 50 -39.52 19.80 -10.69
CA GLU A 50 -40.27 21.06 -10.51
C GLU A 50 -39.34 22.20 -10.09
N ILE A 51 -38.36 21.91 -9.23
CA ILE A 51 -37.33 22.87 -8.81
C ILE A 51 -36.50 23.30 -10.02
N ILE A 52 -36.00 22.35 -10.83
CA ILE A 52 -35.22 22.63 -12.04
C ILE A 52 -36.05 23.47 -13.02
N SER A 53 -37.31 23.11 -13.24
CA SER A 53 -38.19 23.83 -14.16
C SER A 53 -38.36 25.31 -13.75
N SER A 54 -38.52 25.58 -12.46
CA SER A 54 -38.57 26.94 -11.92
C SER A 54 -37.26 27.71 -12.11
N LEU A 55 -36.12 27.04 -11.86
CA LEU A 55 -34.79 27.62 -12.03
C LEU A 55 -34.46 27.90 -13.51
N ASP A 56 -34.90 27.04 -14.42
CA ASP A 56 -34.73 27.20 -15.86
C ASP A 56 -35.51 28.41 -16.37
N LEU A 57 -36.73 28.65 -15.87
CA LEU A 57 -37.46 29.87 -16.20
C LEU A 57 -36.69 31.13 -15.77
N GLY A 58 -36.09 31.11 -14.58
CA GLY A 58 -35.21 32.18 -14.12
C GLY A 58 -33.96 32.35 -15.00
N LYS A 59 -33.36 31.23 -15.42
CA LYS A 59 -32.18 31.20 -16.30
C LYS A 59 -32.50 31.82 -17.66
N GLN A 60 -33.63 31.46 -18.27
CA GLN A 60 -34.03 32.01 -19.56
C GLN A 60 -34.28 33.52 -19.48
N LYS A 61 -34.96 33.99 -18.43
CA LYS A 61 -35.13 35.43 -18.18
C LYS A 61 -33.79 36.17 -18.07
N LEU A 62 -32.80 35.57 -17.40
CA LEU A 62 -31.46 36.15 -17.32
C LEU A 62 -30.79 36.21 -18.70
N ILE A 63 -30.85 35.12 -19.48
CA ILE A 63 -30.28 35.05 -20.83
C ILE A 63 -30.89 36.16 -21.71
N ASP A 64 -32.22 36.22 -21.80
CA ASP A 64 -32.94 37.24 -22.55
C ASP A 64 -32.56 38.66 -22.08
N GLY A 65 -32.43 38.85 -20.76
CA GLY A 65 -32.03 40.11 -20.15
C GLY A 65 -30.61 40.53 -20.52
N ILE A 66 -29.67 39.57 -20.59
CA ILE A 66 -28.29 39.80 -21.01
C ILE A 66 -28.24 40.13 -22.50
N ASP A 67 -28.90 39.35 -23.37
CA ASP A 67 -28.86 39.55 -24.82
C ASP A 67 -29.41 40.92 -25.21
N ASN A 68 -30.57 41.29 -24.64
CA ASN A 68 -31.13 42.63 -24.83
C ASN A 68 -30.20 43.73 -24.30
N GLY A 69 -29.51 43.49 -23.19
CA GLY A 69 -28.52 44.41 -22.63
C GLY A 69 -27.29 44.57 -23.52
N VAL A 70 -26.75 43.47 -24.04
CA VAL A 70 -25.61 43.45 -24.95
C VAL A 70 -25.91 44.24 -26.22
N GLU A 71 -27.10 44.10 -26.80
CA GLU A 71 -27.50 44.89 -27.98
C GLU A 71 -27.51 46.39 -27.68
N ARG A 72 -28.02 46.82 -26.51
CA ARG A 72 -27.93 48.23 -26.09
C ARG A 72 -26.49 48.69 -25.92
N LEU A 73 -25.65 47.92 -25.25
CA LEU A 73 -24.24 48.26 -25.02
C LEU A 73 -23.43 48.42 -26.32
N LYS A 74 -23.74 47.63 -27.36
CA LYS A 74 -23.08 47.76 -28.69
C LYS A 74 -23.35 49.10 -29.37
N THR A 75 -24.45 49.79 -29.03
CA THR A 75 -24.85 51.06 -29.66
C THR A 75 -24.27 52.30 -28.99
N ILE A 76 -23.56 52.15 -27.86
CA ILE A 76 -23.07 53.29 -27.09
C ILE A 76 -21.96 54.04 -27.83
N ASP A 77 -22.14 55.36 -27.97
CA ASP A 77 -21.13 56.27 -28.51
C ASP A 77 -20.49 57.13 -27.42
N LEU A 78 -19.20 56.91 -27.17
CA LEU A 78 -18.43 57.65 -26.16
C LEU A 78 -17.81 58.96 -26.70
N ARG A 79 -17.87 59.22 -28.01
CA ARG A 79 -17.20 60.38 -28.63
C ARG A 79 -17.66 61.71 -28.06
N ASN A 80 -18.95 61.81 -27.74
CA ASN A 80 -19.59 63.03 -27.27
C ASN A 80 -19.46 63.27 -25.74
N LYS A 81 -18.87 62.33 -24.98
CA LYS A 81 -18.69 62.52 -23.53
C LYS A 81 -17.54 63.50 -23.25
N LYS A 82 -17.77 64.48 -22.36
CA LYS A 82 -16.78 65.51 -21.95
C LYS A 82 -15.75 64.94 -20.95
N VAL A 83 -14.89 64.04 -21.44
CA VAL A 83 -13.83 63.37 -20.66
C VAL A 83 -12.57 63.19 -21.52
N GLU A 84 -11.43 62.90 -20.90
CA GLU A 84 -10.16 62.66 -21.61
C GLU A 84 -10.27 61.49 -22.61
N ASP A 85 -9.69 61.64 -23.80
CA ASP A 85 -9.79 60.63 -24.86
C ASP A 85 -9.16 59.30 -24.46
N LYS A 86 -8.10 59.32 -23.64
CA LYS A 86 -7.50 58.10 -23.08
C LYS A 86 -8.51 57.29 -22.26
N LEU A 87 -9.35 57.95 -21.47
CA LEU A 87 -10.39 57.29 -20.69
C LEU A 87 -11.50 56.73 -21.59
N LYS A 88 -11.85 57.42 -22.68
CA LYS A 88 -12.82 56.92 -23.68
C LYS A 88 -12.33 55.64 -24.34
N VAL A 89 -11.05 55.59 -24.72
CA VAL A 89 -10.43 54.38 -25.32
C VAL A 89 -10.46 53.22 -24.34
N ILE A 90 -9.99 53.44 -23.09
CA ILE A 90 -9.99 52.42 -22.04
C ILE A 90 -11.41 51.89 -21.79
N ALA A 91 -12.40 52.77 -21.63
CA ALA A 91 -13.78 52.36 -21.39
C ALA A 91 -14.35 51.57 -22.57
N LYS A 92 -14.07 51.99 -23.81
CA LYS A 92 -14.56 51.30 -25.02
C LYS A 92 -13.97 49.91 -25.18
N GLU A 93 -12.66 49.74 -25.02
CA GLU A 93 -12.00 48.43 -25.11
C GLU A 93 -12.53 47.47 -24.04
N ASN A 94 -12.68 47.96 -22.81
CA ASN A 94 -13.16 47.13 -21.71
C ASN A 94 -14.67 46.83 -21.84
N LEU A 95 -15.46 47.71 -22.45
CA LEU A 95 -16.86 47.42 -22.80
C LEU A 95 -16.95 46.27 -23.82
N ILE A 96 -16.11 46.27 -24.86
CA ILE A 96 -16.06 45.17 -25.85
C ILE A 96 -15.68 43.85 -25.16
N ASN A 97 -14.66 43.86 -24.29
CA ASN A 97 -14.25 42.68 -23.56
C ASN A 97 -15.37 42.18 -22.62
N TYR A 98 -16.04 43.09 -21.92
CA TYR A 98 -17.17 42.75 -21.04
C TYR A 98 -18.33 42.11 -21.81
N ILE A 99 -18.70 42.65 -22.98
CA ILE A 99 -19.67 42.04 -23.89
C ILE A 99 -19.22 40.62 -24.30
N GLY A 100 -17.93 40.42 -24.60
CA GLY A 100 -17.38 39.10 -24.89
C GLY A 100 -17.58 38.11 -23.74
N HIS A 101 -17.38 38.55 -22.49
CA HIS A 101 -17.64 37.72 -21.31
C HIS A 101 -19.13 37.43 -21.12
N LEU A 102 -20.03 38.40 -21.37
CA LEU A 102 -21.48 38.21 -21.28
C LEU A 102 -21.98 37.17 -22.30
N ASN A 103 -21.53 37.26 -23.56
CA ASN A 103 -21.87 36.27 -24.58
C ASN A 103 -21.36 34.87 -24.21
N SER A 104 -20.16 34.79 -23.61
CA SER A 104 -19.65 33.51 -23.11
C SER A 104 -20.45 32.99 -21.91
N LEU A 105 -21.00 33.85 -21.06
CA LEU A 105 -21.87 33.47 -19.96
C LEU A 105 -23.16 32.86 -20.48
N VAL A 106 -23.84 33.54 -21.42
CA VAL A 106 -25.07 33.05 -22.06
C VAL A 106 -24.85 31.66 -22.64
N LYS A 107 -23.83 31.49 -23.49
CA LYS A 107 -23.51 30.20 -24.11
C LYS A 107 -23.27 29.07 -23.09
N LYS A 108 -22.64 29.39 -21.95
CA LYS A 108 -22.43 28.41 -20.89
C LYS A 108 -23.73 28.06 -20.17
N LEU A 109 -24.58 29.04 -19.88
CA LEU A 109 -25.87 28.82 -19.23
C LEU A 109 -26.84 28.02 -20.13
N GLU A 110 -26.88 28.29 -21.44
CA GLU A 110 -27.64 27.50 -22.41
C GLU A 110 -27.20 26.03 -22.46
N GLY A 111 -25.92 25.76 -22.18
CA GLY A 111 -25.34 24.42 -22.15
C GLY A 111 -25.68 23.59 -20.91
N VAL A 112 -26.27 24.18 -19.87
CA VAL A 112 -26.63 23.47 -18.63
C VAL A 112 -27.76 22.47 -18.91
N SER A 113 -27.54 21.19 -18.57
CA SER A 113 -28.47 20.11 -18.89
C SER A 113 -29.59 19.94 -17.86
N GLU A 114 -30.83 19.82 -18.33
CA GLU A 114 -32.01 19.49 -17.50
C GLU A 114 -32.00 18.05 -16.94
N LYS A 115 -31.02 17.21 -17.31
CA LYS A 115 -30.99 15.78 -16.94
C LYS A 115 -30.37 15.49 -15.58
N SER A 116 -29.71 16.47 -14.96
CA SER A 116 -29.15 16.37 -13.61
C SER A 116 -30.23 16.49 -12.54
N ASP A 117 -29.98 16.03 -11.32
CA ASP A 117 -30.79 16.43 -10.16
C ASP A 117 -30.58 17.93 -9.84
N ALA A 118 -31.46 18.50 -9.03
CA ALA A 118 -31.47 19.95 -8.79
C ALA A 118 -30.23 20.45 -8.03
N ASN A 119 -29.59 19.60 -7.22
CA ASN A 119 -28.35 19.95 -6.52
C ASN A 119 -27.23 20.17 -7.53
N ASN A 120 -27.02 19.20 -8.42
CA ASN A 120 -26.02 19.28 -9.48
C ASN A 120 -26.28 20.46 -10.44
N TYR A 121 -27.55 20.71 -10.77
CA TYR A 121 -27.93 21.87 -11.58
C TYR A 121 -27.52 23.19 -10.92
N LEU A 122 -27.82 23.36 -9.62
CA LEU A 122 -27.45 24.57 -8.87
C LEU A 122 -25.93 24.74 -8.77
N GLU A 123 -25.18 23.67 -8.51
CA GLU A 123 -23.72 23.70 -8.47
C GLU A 123 -23.13 24.13 -9.82
N GLU A 124 -23.63 23.60 -10.93
CA GLU A 124 -23.17 23.96 -12.28
C GLU A 124 -23.44 25.44 -12.59
N VAL A 125 -24.66 25.93 -12.34
CA VAL A 125 -25.01 27.34 -12.54
C VAL A 125 -24.16 28.26 -11.66
N ARG A 126 -23.97 27.92 -10.38
CA ARG A 126 -23.12 28.71 -9.46
C ARG A 126 -21.68 28.78 -9.95
N LYS A 127 -21.15 27.66 -10.43
CA LYS A 127 -19.81 27.61 -10.99
C LYS A 127 -19.69 28.52 -12.21
N ILE A 128 -20.67 28.47 -13.14
CA ILE A 128 -20.70 29.32 -14.33
C ILE A 128 -20.73 30.82 -13.96
N LEU A 129 -21.57 31.19 -13.00
CA LEU A 129 -21.69 32.57 -12.53
C LEU A 129 -20.40 33.06 -11.83
N GLY A 130 -19.79 32.21 -10.98
CA GLY A 130 -18.52 32.53 -10.32
C GLY A 130 -17.37 32.70 -11.32
N ASP A 131 -17.29 31.80 -12.30
CA ASP A 131 -16.34 31.87 -13.42
C ASP A 131 -16.47 33.19 -14.19
N PHE A 132 -17.71 33.64 -14.43
CA PHE A 132 -17.97 34.89 -15.12
C PHE A 132 -17.57 36.10 -14.28
N ASP A 133 -17.94 36.13 -12.99
CA ASP A 133 -17.56 37.22 -12.08
C ASP A 133 -16.04 37.41 -12.05
N GLU A 134 -15.29 36.33 -11.86
CA GLU A 134 -13.83 36.35 -11.82
C GLU A 134 -13.21 36.89 -13.12
N LYS A 135 -13.67 36.40 -14.27
CA LYS A 135 -13.11 36.74 -15.58
C LYS A 135 -13.51 38.13 -16.06
N SER A 136 -14.72 38.58 -15.72
CA SER A 136 -15.29 39.83 -16.24
C SER A 136 -14.98 41.07 -15.39
N LYS A 137 -14.58 40.88 -14.13
CA LYS A 137 -14.41 41.94 -13.11
C LYS A 137 -13.61 43.16 -13.59
N MET A 138 -12.44 42.94 -14.19
CA MET A 138 -11.58 44.05 -14.64
C MET A 138 -12.22 44.84 -15.80
N SER A 139 -12.78 44.12 -16.76
CA SER A 139 -13.48 44.69 -17.92
C SER A 139 -14.72 45.47 -17.47
N TYR A 140 -15.49 44.93 -16.52
CA TYR A 140 -16.62 45.60 -15.88
C TYR A 140 -16.21 46.92 -15.22
N HIS A 141 -15.22 46.90 -14.32
CA HIS A 141 -14.77 48.09 -13.59
C HIS A 141 -14.27 49.21 -14.51
N LYS A 142 -13.56 48.87 -15.59
CA LYS A 142 -13.03 49.86 -16.53
C LYS A 142 -14.08 50.37 -17.51
N ALA A 143 -15.05 49.55 -17.90
CA ALA A 143 -16.17 49.98 -18.73
C ALA A 143 -17.08 50.96 -17.95
N THR A 144 -17.43 50.62 -16.71
CA THR A 144 -18.33 51.40 -15.85
C THR A 144 -17.83 52.81 -15.52
N LEU A 145 -16.56 53.14 -15.79
CA LEU A 145 -16.05 54.52 -15.70
C LEU A 145 -16.87 55.50 -16.54
N LEU A 146 -17.39 55.07 -17.69
CA LEU A 146 -18.15 55.92 -18.60
C LEU A 146 -19.50 55.33 -19.01
N VAL A 147 -19.80 54.06 -18.73
CA VAL A 147 -21.05 53.39 -19.15
C VAL A 147 -21.76 52.65 -18.00
N GLY A 148 -21.73 53.23 -16.80
CA GLY A 148 -22.29 52.61 -15.59
C GLY A 148 -23.80 52.39 -15.65
N GLU A 149 -24.57 53.43 -15.99
CA GLU A 149 -26.04 53.39 -16.07
C GLU A 149 -26.52 52.40 -17.12
N GLU A 150 -25.82 52.32 -18.25
CA GLU A 150 -26.17 51.43 -19.35
C GLU A 150 -25.93 49.95 -19.00
N ILE A 151 -24.96 49.65 -18.14
CA ILE A 151 -24.65 48.29 -17.66
C ILE A 151 -25.57 47.87 -16.50
N GLU A 152 -26.13 48.82 -15.74
CA GLU A 152 -26.91 48.58 -14.52
C GLU A 152 -28.05 47.57 -14.72
N SER A 153 -28.78 47.69 -15.83
CA SER A 153 -29.88 46.76 -16.17
C SER A 153 -29.45 45.28 -16.26
N ILE A 154 -28.25 45.01 -16.77
CA ILE A 154 -27.71 43.63 -16.86
C ILE A 154 -27.32 43.14 -15.46
N VAL A 155 -26.72 44.01 -14.66
CA VAL A 155 -26.34 43.71 -13.28
C VAL A 155 -27.56 43.39 -12.42
N ASP A 156 -28.66 44.11 -12.59
CA ASP A 156 -29.88 43.87 -11.83
C ASP A 156 -30.55 42.56 -12.23
N ASN A 157 -30.56 42.20 -13.52
CA ASN A 157 -31.01 40.87 -13.97
C ASN A 157 -30.18 39.75 -13.32
N MET A 158 -28.85 39.91 -13.24
CA MET A 158 -27.98 38.94 -12.56
C MET A 158 -28.27 38.84 -11.07
N LYS A 159 -28.48 39.97 -10.38
CA LYS A 159 -28.85 39.98 -8.95
C LYS A 159 -30.18 39.29 -8.71
N GLU A 160 -31.19 39.56 -9.53
CA GLU A 160 -32.52 38.95 -9.43
C GLU A 160 -32.42 37.43 -9.61
N PHE A 161 -31.68 36.97 -10.62
CA PHE A 161 -31.47 35.54 -10.83
C PHE A 161 -30.75 34.89 -9.64
N ILE A 162 -29.65 35.46 -9.15
CA ILE A 162 -28.91 34.96 -7.98
C ILE A 162 -29.81 34.90 -6.74
N LYS A 163 -30.68 35.90 -6.56
CA LYS A 163 -31.67 35.90 -5.48
C LYS A 163 -32.66 34.74 -5.64
N GLY A 164 -33.16 34.53 -6.86
CA GLY A 164 -34.03 33.40 -7.21
C GLY A 164 -33.38 32.04 -6.92
N LEU A 165 -32.08 31.87 -7.21
CA LEU A 165 -31.33 30.65 -6.86
C LEU A 165 -31.33 30.40 -5.34
N LYS A 166 -31.09 31.44 -4.55
CA LYS A 166 -31.07 31.35 -3.08
C LYS A 166 -32.46 31.06 -2.50
N GLU A 167 -33.49 31.71 -3.05
CA GLU A 167 -34.88 31.48 -2.64
C GLU A 167 -35.32 30.05 -2.95
N ALA A 168 -34.98 29.51 -4.14
CA ALA A 168 -35.25 28.13 -4.50
C ALA A 168 -34.56 27.14 -3.55
N GLU A 169 -33.30 27.38 -3.19
CA GLU A 169 -32.58 26.56 -2.22
C GLU A 169 -33.22 26.61 -0.82
N SER A 170 -33.55 27.80 -0.34
CA SER A 170 -34.18 28.00 0.97
C SER A 170 -35.57 27.35 1.06
N ASN A 171 -36.40 27.54 0.04
CA ASN A 171 -37.77 26.99 -0.01
C ASN A 171 -37.77 25.46 -0.12
N ASN A 172 -36.69 24.88 -0.66
CA ASN A 172 -36.54 23.44 -0.84
C ASN A 172 -35.42 22.85 0.02
N LYS A 173 -35.12 23.46 1.18
CA LYS A 173 -34.00 23.06 2.06
C LYS A 173 -34.01 21.57 2.41
N ASN A 174 -35.20 21.00 2.66
CA ASN A 174 -35.36 19.58 2.98
C ASN A 174 -34.95 18.69 1.81
N TYR A 175 -35.32 19.06 0.58
CA TYR A 175 -34.93 18.34 -0.63
C TYR A 175 -33.41 18.33 -0.79
N PHE A 176 -32.79 19.50 -0.71
CA PHE A 176 -31.34 19.64 -0.93
C PHE A 176 -30.53 18.93 0.14
N GLY A 177 -30.92 19.06 1.41
CA GLY A 177 -30.28 18.34 2.51
C GLY A 177 -30.46 16.81 2.43
N LEU A 178 -31.63 16.34 2.00
CA LEU A 178 -31.86 14.92 1.75
C LEU A 178 -30.98 14.40 0.60
N SER A 179 -30.98 15.12 -0.52
CA SER A 179 -30.22 14.74 -1.71
C SER A 179 -28.71 14.67 -1.44
N GLU A 180 -28.16 15.64 -0.70
CA GLU A 180 -26.74 15.64 -0.33
C GLU A 180 -26.37 14.43 0.53
N LYS A 181 -27.17 14.11 1.54
CA LYS A 181 -26.87 12.98 2.42
C LYS A 181 -27.09 11.64 1.73
N VAL A 182 -28.10 11.50 0.85
CA VAL A 182 -28.25 10.29 0.04
C VAL A 182 -27.03 10.09 -0.87
N ARG A 183 -26.44 11.16 -1.41
CA ARG A 183 -25.16 11.09 -2.13
C ARG A 183 -24.03 10.58 -1.22
N LYS A 184 -23.90 11.11 0.00
CA LYS A 184 -22.89 10.65 0.97
C LYS A 184 -23.06 9.17 1.32
N VAL A 185 -24.30 8.70 1.50
CA VAL A 185 -24.58 7.28 1.75
C VAL A 185 -24.23 6.44 0.52
N ASP A 186 -24.59 6.88 -0.69
CA ASP A 186 -24.25 6.20 -1.96
C ASP A 186 -22.74 6.06 -2.13
N ASP A 187 -21.98 7.11 -1.85
CA ASP A 187 -20.51 7.10 -1.91
C ASP A 187 -19.92 6.05 -0.93
N LYS A 188 -20.40 6.01 0.31
CA LYS A 188 -19.98 5.00 1.30
C LYS A 188 -20.40 3.58 0.91
N VAL A 189 -21.57 3.40 0.32
CA VAL A 189 -22.04 2.11 -0.20
C VAL A 189 -21.12 1.62 -1.32
N ALA A 190 -20.75 2.51 -2.25
CA ALA A 190 -19.80 2.20 -3.29
C ALA A 190 -18.41 1.82 -2.73
N GLU A 191 -17.97 2.50 -1.67
CA GLU A 191 -16.72 2.16 -0.96
C GLU A 191 -16.80 0.79 -0.28
N MET A 192 -17.90 0.48 0.41
CA MET A 192 -18.12 -0.83 1.02
C MET A 192 -18.12 -1.96 -0.02
N LYS A 193 -18.62 -1.71 -1.23
CA LYS A 193 -18.56 -2.65 -2.34
C LYS A 193 -17.11 -2.91 -2.80
N LYS A 194 -16.29 -1.86 -2.94
CA LYS A 194 -14.86 -2.00 -3.24
C LYS A 194 -14.14 -2.81 -2.17
N LEU A 195 -14.40 -2.54 -0.89
CA LEU A 195 -13.84 -3.31 0.23
C LEU A 195 -14.22 -4.80 0.16
N LYS A 196 -15.45 -5.12 -0.28
CA LYS A 196 -15.90 -6.50 -0.47
C LYS A 196 -15.12 -7.19 -1.60
N GLU A 197 -14.91 -6.50 -2.72
CA GLU A 197 -14.12 -7.01 -3.85
C GLU A 197 -12.65 -7.22 -3.46
N ASP A 198 -12.06 -6.26 -2.75
CA ASP A 198 -10.70 -6.36 -2.22
C ASP A 198 -10.55 -7.56 -1.28
N ARG A 199 -11.53 -7.77 -0.38
CA ARG A 199 -11.55 -8.93 0.52
C ARG A 199 -11.56 -10.25 -0.25
N GLN A 200 -12.36 -10.37 -1.30
CA GLN A 200 -12.38 -11.58 -2.13
C GLN A 200 -11.03 -11.84 -2.81
N GLY A 201 -10.35 -10.78 -3.25
CA GLY A 201 -8.98 -10.86 -3.77
C GLY A 201 -8.00 -11.43 -2.73
N VAL A 202 -8.03 -10.89 -1.51
CA VAL A 202 -7.17 -11.35 -0.41
C VAL A 202 -7.48 -12.80 0.00
N GLU A 203 -8.76 -13.18 0.05
CA GLU A 203 -9.17 -14.56 0.35
C GLU A 203 -8.64 -15.55 -0.71
N LYS A 204 -8.61 -15.14 -1.98
CA LYS A 204 -8.00 -15.93 -3.06
C LYS A 204 -6.49 -16.05 -2.87
N ASP A 205 -5.79 -14.96 -2.54
CA ASP A 205 -4.35 -14.98 -2.30
C ASP A 205 -3.98 -15.93 -1.13
N ILE A 206 -4.76 -15.91 -0.04
CA ILE A 206 -4.60 -16.85 1.08
C ILE A 206 -4.79 -18.30 0.63
N LYS A 207 -5.78 -18.57 -0.23
CA LYS A 207 -6.01 -19.91 -0.78
C LYS A 207 -4.82 -20.39 -1.62
N ASP A 208 -4.30 -19.54 -2.50
CA ASP A 208 -3.15 -19.84 -3.35
C ASP A 208 -1.87 -20.08 -2.52
N LEU A 209 -1.68 -19.30 -1.44
CA LEU A 209 -0.59 -19.52 -0.47
C LEU A 209 -0.72 -20.88 0.23
N ASN A 210 -1.92 -21.25 0.67
CA ASN A 210 -2.17 -22.55 1.30
C ASN A 210 -1.88 -23.72 0.35
N GLU A 211 -2.24 -23.58 -0.92
CA GLU A 211 -1.98 -24.61 -1.93
C GLU A 211 -0.48 -24.78 -2.21
N LYS A 212 0.26 -23.67 -2.33
CA LYS A 212 1.73 -23.70 -2.45
C LYS A 212 2.40 -24.34 -1.24
N MET A 213 1.95 -24.01 -0.02
CA MET A 213 2.48 -24.63 1.20
C MET A 213 2.20 -26.13 1.24
N LYS A 214 1.02 -26.58 0.79
CA LYS A 214 0.68 -28.01 0.72
C LYS A 214 1.59 -28.79 -0.23
N VAL A 215 1.93 -28.21 -1.39
CA VAL A 215 2.89 -28.81 -2.35
C VAL A 215 4.28 -28.91 -1.72
N LEU A 216 4.79 -27.82 -1.13
CA LEU A 216 6.09 -27.81 -0.45
C LEU A 216 6.15 -28.80 0.70
N GLU A 217 5.10 -28.90 1.52
CA GLU A 217 5.00 -29.85 2.63
C GLU A 217 5.02 -31.30 2.15
N SER A 218 4.44 -31.57 0.97
CA SER A 218 4.48 -32.90 0.37
C SER A 218 5.89 -33.24 -0.12
N GLY A 219 6.57 -32.29 -0.78
CA GLY A 219 7.98 -32.41 -1.16
C GLY A 219 8.91 -32.57 0.04
N ARG A 220 8.67 -31.85 1.15
CA ARG A 220 9.42 -32.00 2.39
C ARG A 220 9.34 -33.42 2.92
N LYS A 221 8.12 -33.98 3.00
CA LYS A 221 7.89 -35.35 3.48
C LYS A 221 8.57 -36.40 2.59
N GLU A 222 8.64 -36.16 1.29
CA GLU A 222 9.35 -37.04 0.37
C GLU A 222 10.86 -36.99 0.60
N ALA A 223 11.45 -35.78 0.70
CA ALA A 223 12.86 -35.60 1.02
C ALA A 223 13.23 -36.19 2.39
N GLU A 224 12.38 -36.05 3.41
CA GLU A 224 12.58 -36.65 4.74
C GLU A 224 12.54 -38.18 4.70
N ARG A 225 11.68 -38.78 3.86
CA ARG A 225 11.67 -40.25 3.66
C ARG A 225 12.94 -40.72 2.98
N GLU A 226 13.40 -39.98 1.96
CA GLU A 226 14.63 -40.32 1.25
C GLU A 226 15.86 -40.18 2.16
N LEU A 227 15.91 -39.11 2.96
CA LEU A 227 16.94 -38.92 3.98
C LEU A 227 17.00 -40.13 4.93
N ASN A 228 15.86 -40.57 5.44
CA ASN A 228 15.79 -41.72 6.34
C ASN A 228 16.22 -43.04 5.65
N ARG A 229 15.93 -43.21 4.36
CA ARG A 229 16.43 -44.36 3.58
C ARG A 229 17.95 -44.33 3.46
N ILE A 230 18.52 -43.18 3.13
CA ILE A 230 19.97 -43.04 3.00
C ILE A 230 20.66 -43.21 4.35
N GLU A 231 20.12 -42.63 5.43
CA GLU A 231 20.68 -42.76 6.77
C GLU A 231 20.78 -44.22 7.23
N ASN A 232 19.83 -45.07 6.83
CA ASN A 232 19.82 -46.49 7.14
C ASN A 232 20.53 -47.37 6.09
N SER A 233 21.05 -46.78 5.02
CA SER A 233 21.68 -47.52 3.92
C SER A 233 23.06 -48.06 4.30
N GLU A 234 23.45 -49.17 3.67
CA GLU A 234 24.82 -49.69 3.77
C GLU A 234 25.86 -48.69 3.25
N LEU A 235 25.49 -47.87 2.25
CA LEU A 235 26.35 -46.80 1.75
C LEU A 235 26.72 -45.80 2.87
N ARG A 236 25.74 -45.38 3.69
CA ARG A 236 25.99 -44.48 4.81
C ARG A 236 26.81 -45.12 5.91
N LYS A 237 26.53 -46.38 6.26
CA LYS A 237 27.32 -47.12 7.24
C LYS A 237 28.78 -47.23 6.80
N ASN A 238 29.01 -47.55 5.53
CA ASN A 238 30.35 -47.61 4.94
C ASN A 238 31.03 -46.26 4.91
N GLU A 239 30.32 -45.17 4.57
CA GLU A 239 30.87 -43.81 4.65
C GLU A 239 31.33 -43.47 6.07
N LEU A 240 30.50 -43.72 7.08
CA LEU A 240 30.82 -43.46 8.49
C LEU A 240 32.00 -44.31 8.96
N LYS A 241 32.02 -45.60 8.61
CA LYS A 241 33.12 -46.51 8.94
C LYS A 241 34.44 -46.03 8.33
N LYS A 242 34.44 -45.70 7.04
CA LYS A 242 35.62 -45.17 6.34
C LYS A 242 36.10 -43.83 6.90
N LYS A 243 35.18 -42.95 7.32
CA LYS A 243 35.54 -41.71 8.04
C LYS A 243 36.24 -42.02 9.36
N GLY A 244 35.74 -43.00 10.12
CA GLY A 244 36.39 -43.46 11.36
C GLY A 244 37.78 -44.07 11.12
N GLU A 245 37.91 -44.96 10.12
CA GLU A 245 39.20 -45.55 9.71
C GLU A 245 40.21 -44.46 9.32
N LEU A 246 39.78 -43.43 8.58
CA LEU A 246 40.63 -42.30 8.20
C LEU A 246 41.07 -41.47 9.41
N GLU A 247 40.19 -41.22 10.38
CA GLU A 247 40.54 -40.51 11.61
C GLU A 247 41.51 -41.31 12.49
N GLU A 248 41.31 -42.63 12.58
CA GLU A 248 42.24 -43.52 13.28
C GLU A 248 43.63 -43.50 12.63
N LEU A 249 43.69 -43.59 11.29
CA LEU A 249 44.94 -43.55 10.53
C LEU A 249 45.69 -42.23 10.73
N LYS A 250 44.97 -41.09 10.74
CA LYS A 250 45.53 -39.77 11.07
C LYS A 250 46.08 -39.72 12.50
N GLY A 251 45.31 -40.21 13.47
CA GLY A 251 45.74 -40.27 14.87
C GLY A 251 46.97 -41.17 15.06
N ASP A 252 47.07 -42.24 14.28
CA ASP A 252 48.21 -43.16 14.26
C ASP A 252 49.48 -42.52 13.69
N VAL A 253 49.37 -41.73 12.62
CA VAL A 253 50.48 -40.93 12.07
C VAL A 253 50.98 -39.96 13.12
N GLU A 254 50.09 -39.20 13.76
CA GLU A 254 50.48 -38.24 14.81
C GLU A 254 51.16 -38.93 16.00
N LYS A 255 50.61 -40.05 16.48
CA LYS A 255 51.24 -40.87 17.54
C LYS A 255 52.60 -41.42 17.08
N GLY A 256 52.71 -41.83 15.83
CA GLY A 256 53.95 -42.29 15.21
C GLY A 256 55.03 -41.22 15.25
N ILE A 257 54.71 -40.00 14.82
CA ILE A 257 55.63 -38.84 14.85
C ILE A 257 56.03 -38.50 16.30
N GLN A 258 55.09 -38.53 17.25
CA GLN A 258 55.41 -38.32 18.66
C GLN A 258 56.29 -39.44 19.24
N GLY A 259 56.07 -40.69 18.81
CA GLY A 259 56.90 -41.83 19.19
C GLY A 259 58.31 -41.73 18.60
N LEU A 260 58.43 -41.25 17.36
CA LEU A 260 59.70 -40.94 16.71
C LEU A 260 60.46 -39.87 17.49
N ARG A 261 59.81 -38.76 17.86
CA ARG A 261 60.39 -37.70 18.71
C ARG A 261 61.05 -38.22 19.97
N LYS A 262 60.41 -39.17 20.67
CA LYS A 262 60.93 -39.76 21.90
C LYS A 262 62.14 -40.68 21.67
N SER A 263 62.28 -41.20 20.46
CA SER A 263 63.32 -42.17 20.10
C SER A 263 64.60 -41.48 19.60
N VAL A 264 64.47 -40.29 19.00
CA VAL A 264 65.62 -39.55 18.50
C VAL A 264 66.30 -38.79 19.64
N ASP A 265 67.61 -39.02 19.82
CA ASP A 265 68.42 -38.24 20.75
C ASP A 265 68.87 -36.92 20.12
N LEU A 266 67.96 -35.93 20.14
CA LEU A 266 68.23 -34.57 19.65
C LEU A 266 69.38 -33.89 20.41
N LYS A 267 69.70 -34.31 21.65
CA LYS A 267 70.82 -33.72 22.41
C LYS A 267 72.15 -34.23 21.87
N GLU A 268 72.21 -35.50 21.54
CA GLU A 268 73.39 -36.10 20.93
C GLU A 268 73.64 -35.53 19.53
N LEU A 269 72.59 -35.39 18.71
CA LEU A 269 72.70 -34.71 17.41
C LEU A 269 73.19 -33.26 17.56
N ALA A 270 72.67 -32.51 18.54
CA ALA A 270 73.15 -31.16 18.81
C ALA A 270 74.63 -31.11 19.26
N ARG A 271 75.11 -32.15 19.95
CA ARG A 271 76.52 -32.27 20.38
C ARG A 271 77.43 -32.55 19.18
N VAL A 272 77.04 -33.47 18.30
CA VAL A 272 77.83 -33.83 17.12
C VAL A 272 77.95 -32.66 16.15
N PHE A 273 76.84 -31.94 15.90
CA PHE A 273 76.79 -30.88 14.89
C PHE A 273 76.90 -29.46 15.46
N HIS A 274 77.39 -29.28 16.69
CA HIS A 274 77.45 -27.97 17.36
C HIS A 274 78.27 -26.89 16.62
N SER A 275 79.22 -27.31 15.78
CA SER A 275 80.10 -26.45 15.00
C SER A 275 79.67 -26.29 13.53
N GLU A 276 78.57 -26.93 13.11
CA GLU A 276 78.06 -26.90 11.74
C GLU A 276 76.71 -26.18 11.71
N GLU A 277 76.71 -24.91 11.28
CA GLU A 277 75.56 -23.99 11.42
C GLU A 277 74.29 -24.50 10.71
N ASP A 278 74.42 -24.91 9.45
CA ASP A 278 73.30 -25.43 8.62
C ASP A 278 72.66 -26.69 9.24
N LYS A 279 73.48 -27.60 9.78
CA LYS A 279 73.00 -28.84 10.41
C LYS A 279 72.37 -28.58 11.77
N MET A 280 72.92 -27.62 12.52
CA MET A 280 72.37 -27.21 13.80
C MET A 280 71.03 -26.48 13.64
N GLU A 281 70.77 -25.84 12.49
CA GLU A 281 69.47 -25.27 12.16
C GLU A 281 68.39 -26.37 12.04
N VAL A 282 68.68 -27.46 11.33
CA VAL A 282 67.78 -28.63 11.24
C VAL A 282 67.48 -29.22 12.62
N VAL A 283 68.51 -29.42 13.47
CA VAL A 283 68.31 -29.91 14.84
C VAL A 283 67.46 -28.95 15.68
N LYS A 284 67.65 -27.63 15.55
CA LYS A 284 66.83 -26.62 16.22
C LYS A 284 65.37 -26.67 15.75
N GLY A 285 65.13 -26.86 14.45
CA GLY A 285 63.78 -27.03 13.89
C GLY A 285 63.02 -28.17 14.56
N TYR A 286 63.60 -29.37 14.55
CA TYR A 286 63.03 -30.55 15.22
C TYR A 286 62.90 -30.41 16.74
N LYS A 287 63.79 -29.65 17.38
CA LYS A 287 63.72 -29.39 18.83
C LYS A 287 62.56 -28.46 19.19
N ASN A 288 62.30 -27.43 18.38
CA ASN A 288 61.28 -26.43 18.62
C ASN A 288 59.88 -26.97 18.32
N ASP A 289 59.68 -27.55 17.14
CA ASP A 289 58.43 -28.19 16.74
C ASP A 289 58.70 -29.43 15.88
N PHE A 290 58.84 -30.57 16.57
CA PHE A 290 59.17 -31.84 15.94
C PHE A 290 58.11 -32.29 14.92
N ILE A 291 56.83 -32.01 15.19
CA ILE A 291 55.74 -32.47 14.32
C ILE A 291 55.76 -31.63 13.05
N HIS A 292 55.86 -30.31 13.18
CA HIS A 292 55.92 -29.42 12.04
C HIS A 292 57.15 -29.70 11.17
N ALA A 293 58.34 -29.79 11.78
CA ALA A 293 59.59 -30.09 11.07
C ALA A 293 59.50 -31.42 10.30
N PHE A 294 58.94 -32.47 10.91
CA PHE A 294 58.73 -33.75 10.25
C PHE A 294 57.79 -33.66 9.04
N TYR A 295 56.71 -32.87 9.13
CA TYR A 295 55.80 -32.70 8.01
C TYR A 295 56.43 -31.92 6.84
N GLU A 296 57.34 -30.99 7.13
CA GLU A 296 58.04 -30.19 6.12
C GLU A 296 59.05 -31.01 5.30
N ASP A 297 59.85 -31.86 5.95
CA ASP A 297 60.96 -32.57 5.30
C ASP A 297 60.77 -34.10 5.22
N LYS A 298 59.62 -34.61 5.68
CA LYS A 298 59.28 -36.03 5.69
C LYS A 298 60.25 -36.91 6.48
N GLY A 299 60.93 -36.34 7.49
CA GLY A 299 61.91 -37.06 8.29
C GLY A 299 63.30 -37.15 7.65
N GLU A 300 63.52 -36.57 6.47
CA GLU A 300 64.80 -36.66 5.76
C GLU A 300 65.92 -35.93 6.50
N GLY A 301 65.64 -34.74 7.07
CA GLY A 301 66.63 -33.95 7.78
C GLY A 301 67.18 -34.68 9.01
N ILE A 302 66.32 -35.32 9.80
CA ILE A 302 66.77 -36.05 11.00
C ILE A 302 67.49 -37.35 10.66
N LEU A 303 67.06 -38.05 9.61
CA LEU A 303 67.74 -39.26 9.13
C LEU A 303 69.12 -38.95 8.53
N GLY A 304 69.23 -37.87 7.75
CA GLY A 304 70.48 -37.40 7.17
C GLY A 304 71.51 -37.08 8.25
N LEU A 305 71.11 -36.32 9.28
CA LEU A 305 71.98 -36.01 10.42
C LEU A 305 72.42 -37.26 11.18
N MET A 306 71.54 -38.24 11.38
CA MET A 306 71.90 -39.48 12.06
C MET A 306 72.91 -40.31 11.27
N HIS A 307 72.76 -40.38 9.95
CA HIS A 307 73.70 -41.07 9.05
C HIS A 307 75.08 -40.39 9.07
N GLU A 308 75.12 -39.07 8.88
CA GLU A 308 76.37 -38.29 8.88
C GLU A 308 77.09 -38.31 10.23
N GLY A 309 76.34 -38.31 11.33
CA GLY A 309 76.88 -38.38 12.68
C GLY A 309 77.35 -39.77 13.08
N LYS A 310 77.11 -40.80 12.25
CA LYS A 310 77.34 -42.23 12.54
C LYS A 310 76.61 -42.70 13.81
N ILE A 311 75.42 -42.16 14.08
CA ILE A 311 74.54 -42.53 15.22
C ILE A 311 73.30 -43.25 14.67
N GLU A 312 73.49 -44.03 13.61
CA GLU A 312 72.40 -44.72 12.94
C GLU A 312 71.68 -45.67 13.89
N ASN A 313 70.34 -45.65 13.78
CA ASN A 313 69.48 -46.58 14.46
C ASN A 313 68.43 -47.05 13.47
N GLU A 314 68.55 -48.31 13.03
CA GLU A 314 67.62 -48.91 12.05
C GLU A 314 66.16 -48.80 12.48
N LEU A 315 65.87 -48.82 13.80
CA LEU A 315 64.51 -48.66 14.33
C LEU A 315 63.94 -47.27 14.06
N ILE A 316 64.77 -46.23 14.04
CA ILE A 316 64.33 -44.86 13.75
C ILE A 316 64.01 -44.74 12.26
N GLY A 317 64.87 -45.26 11.39
CA GLY A 317 64.60 -45.33 9.94
C GLY A 317 63.33 -46.12 9.61
N GLN A 318 63.07 -47.21 10.34
CA GLN A 318 61.83 -47.98 10.19
C GLN A 318 60.60 -47.18 10.62
N LYS A 319 60.65 -46.48 11.76
CA LYS A 319 59.54 -45.62 12.22
C LYS A 319 59.21 -44.51 11.22
N VAL A 320 60.21 -43.88 10.60
CA VAL A 320 59.97 -42.87 9.56
C VAL A 320 59.25 -43.49 8.37
N ARG A 321 59.71 -44.64 7.87
CA ARG A 321 59.06 -45.35 6.76
C ARG A 321 57.62 -45.77 7.08
N ASP A 322 57.36 -46.25 8.30
CA ASP A 322 56.03 -46.65 8.73
C ASP A 322 55.07 -45.44 8.75
N ILE A 323 55.53 -44.28 9.22
CA ILE A 323 54.75 -43.03 9.22
C ILE A 323 54.44 -42.60 7.78
N LEU A 324 55.44 -42.57 6.90
CA LEU A 324 55.27 -42.16 5.49
C LEU A 324 54.36 -43.11 4.72
N THR A 325 54.40 -44.41 5.03
CA THR A 325 53.48 -45.40 4.45
C THR A 325 52.04 -45.07 4.84
N LYS A 326 51.78 -44.79 6.12
CA LYS A 326 50.45 -44.38 6.60
C LYS A 326 50.01 -43.03 6.02
N GLU A 327 50.91 -42.06 5.85
CA GLU A 327 50.57 -40.79 5.15
C GLU A 327 50.16 -41.04 3.69
N SER A 328 50.85 -41.95 3.00
CA SER A 328 50.48 -42.34 1.63
C SER A 328 49.12 -43.07 1.60
N GLU A 329 48.82 -43.90 2.60
CA GLU A 329 47.50 -44.53 2.75
C GLU A 329 46.40 -43.48 2.97
N ILE A 330 46.64 -42.46 3.79
CA ILE A 330 45.72 -41.32 4.00
C ILE A 330 45.48 -40.56 2.69
N ALA A 331 46.54 -40.25 1.94
CA ALA A 331 46.45 -39.47 0.71
C ALA A 331 45.61 -40.16 -0.37
N ASN A 332 45.62 -41.49 -0.40
CA ASN A 332 44.87 -42.32 -1.35
C ASN A 332 43.52 -42.79 -0.79
N PHE A 333 43.10 -42.30 0.38
CA PHE A 333 41.91 -42.79 1.05
C PHE A 333 40.63 -42.23 0.43
N GLU A 334 39.88 -43.07 -0.29
CA GLU A 334 38.63 -42.68 -0.94
C GLU A 334 37.39 -42.96 -0.07
N ILE A 335 36.59 -41.92 0.15
CA ILE A 335 35.30 -41.99 0.84
C ILE A 335 34.17 -41.63 -0.14
N GLN A 336 33.32 -42.60 -0.44
CA GLN A 336 32.11 -42.37 -1.22
C GLN A 336 31.07 -41.66 -0.35
N ARG A 337 30.54 -40.53 -0.82
CA ARG A 337 29.52 -39.75 -0.09
C ARG A 337 28.14 -40.36 -0.28
N SER A 338 27.36 -40.41 0.81
CA SER A 338 25.98 -40.93 0.79
C SER A 338 24.93 -39.93 0.29
N GLY A 339 25.23 -38.63 0.23
CA GLY A 339 24.25 -37.61 -0.17
C GLY A 339 23.40 -37.03 0.97
N VAL A 340 23.64 -37.46 2.22
CA VAL A 340 22.86 -37.04 3.40
C VAL A 340 22.86 -35.52 3.59
N GLU A 341 24.02 -34.88 3.47
CA GLU A 341 24.16 -33.44 3.69
C GLU A 341 23.41 -32.61 2.64
N GLU A 342 23.36 -33.09 1.40
CA GLU A 342 22.64 -32.45 0.30
C GLU A 342 21.12 -32.49 0.55
N ILE A 343 20.58 -33.65 0.93
CA ILE A 343 19.14 -33.79 1.22
C ILE A 343 18.76 -33.01 2.48
N GLN A 344 19.60 -33.00 3.52
CA GLN A 344 19.36 -32.19 4.72
C GLN A 344 19.27 -30.69 4.38
N LYS A 345 20.17 -30.18 3.53
CA LYS A 345 20.10 -28.79 3.04
C LYS A 345 18.82 -28.52 2.25
N GLU A 346 18.36 -29.47 1.46
CA GLU A 346 17.09 -29.36 0.73
C GLU A 346 15.88 -29.29 1.68
N VAL A 347 15.81 -30.17 2.68
CA VAL A 347 14.76 -30.16 3.71
C VAL A 347 14.71 -28.81 4.44
N GLU A 348 15.86 -28.29 4.86
CA GLU A 348 15.94 -26.99 5.54
C GLU A 348 15.54 -25.83 4.62
N LYS A 349 15.92 -25.88 3.33
CA LYS A 349 15.47 -24.90 2.34
C LYS A 349 13.96 -24.92 2.17
N ILE A 350 13.33 -26.10 2.12
CA ILE A 350 11.88 -26.24 2.02
C ILE A 350 11.20 -25.68 3.28
N LYS A 351 11.69 -26.01 4.48
CA LYS A 351 11.17 -25.47 5.75
C LYS A 351 11.21 -23.94 5.77
N LYS A 352 12.34 -23.35 5.36
CA LYS A 352 12.48 -21.89 5.25
C LYS A 352 11.44 -21.29 4.30
N ASN A 353 11.27 -21.88 3.11
CA ASN A 353 10.28 -21.43 2.14
C ASN A 353 8.84 -21.51 2.68
N ILE A 354 8.50 -22.56 3.44
CA ILE A 354 7.21 -22.68 4.11
C ILE A 354 7.04 -21.53 5.13
N GLY A 355 8.04 -21.28 5.98
CA GLY A 355 8.01 -20.18 6.95
C GLY A 355 7.84 -18.80 6.30
N ASP A 356 8.50 -18.56 5.16
CA ASP A 356 8.33 -17.32 4.38
C ASP A 356 6.91 -17.17 3.83
N LEU A 357 6.25 -18.27 3.43
CA LEU A 357 4.86 -18.26 2.97
C LEU A 357 3.88 -18.08 4.15
N GLU A 358 4.14 -18.66 5.31
CA GLU A 358 3.35 -18.47 6.52
C GLU A 358 3.36 -17.00 6.96
N ALA A 359 4.53 -16.37 6.96
CA ALA A 359 4.66 -14.94 7.28
C ALA A 359 3.90 -14.04 6.28
N LYS A 360 3.88 -14.41 4.99
CA LYS A 360 3.06 -13.71 3.97
C LYS A 360 1.57 -13.90 4.23
N LYS A 361 1.13 -15.13 4.52
CA LYS A 361 -0.26 -15.43 4.84
C LYS A 361 -0.74 -14.66 6.07
N GLU A 362 0.08 -14.55 7.12
CA GLU A 362 -0.27 -13.77 8.32
C GLU A 362 -0.54 -12.29 8.00
N LYS A 363 0.25 -11.70 7.07
CA LYS A 363 0.02 -10.32 6.62
C LYS A 363 -1.32 -10.18 5.89
N GLU A 364 -1.66 -11.13 5.02
CA GLU A 364 -2.95 -11.11 4.32
C GLU A 364 -4.14 -11.33 5.27
N VAL A 365 -4.01 -12.18 6.29
CA VAL A 365 -5.05 -12.33 7.34
C VAL A 365 -5.28 -11.01 8.07
N LYS A 366 -4.21 -10.33 8.50
CA LYS A 366 -4.32 -9.00 9.12
C LYS A 366 -4.97 -7.96 8.20
N ARG A 367 -4.77 -8.10 6.88
CA ARG A 367 -5.42 -7.24 5.89
C ARG A 367 -6.93 -7.49 5.82
N ILE A 368 -7.39 -8.75 5.90
CA ILE A 368 -8.82 -9.07 6.01
C ILE A 368 -9.43 -8.41 7.24
N ASP A 369 -8.77 -8.50 8.40
CA ASP A 369 -9.26 -7.89 9.64
C ASP A 369 -9.42 -6.36 9.48
N LYS A 370 -8.43 -5.69 8.89
CA LYS A 370 -8.49 -4.26 8.60
C LYS A 370 -9.63 -3.89 7.66
N ILE A 371 -9.85 -4.68 6.61
CA ILE A 371 -10.98 -4.48 5.69
C ILE A 371 -12.31 -4.64 6.44
N GLY A 372 -12.40 -5.62 7.35
CA GLY A 372 -13.57 -5.84 8.20
C GLY A 372 -13.87 -4.65 9.11
N ILE A 373 -12.85 -4.08 9.76
CA ILE A 373 -12.96 -2.87 10.59
C ILE A 373 -13.44 -1.69 9.73
N GLY A 374 -12.78 -1.42 8.60
CA GLY A 374 -13.15 -0.30 7.73
C GLY A 374 -14.59 -0.40 7.20
N ARG A 375 -15.05 -1.61 6.86
CA ARG A 375 -16.45 -1.84 6.48
C ARG A 375 -17.42 -1.53 7.64
N ASN A 376 -17.10 -1.94 8.86
CA ASN A 376 -17.95 -1.70 10.02
C ASN A 376 -18.03 -0.21 10.36
N ASP A 377 -16.92 0.52 10.22
CA ASP A 377 -16.86 1.97 10.44
C ASP A 377 -17.76 2.69 9.41
N LEU A 378 -17.62 2.37 8.12
CA LEU A 378 -18.50 2.91 7.07
C LEU A 378 -19.98 2.59 7.34
N MET A 379 -20.30 1.37 7.77
CA MET A 379 -21.68 0.98 8.09
C MET A 379 -22.22 1.77 9.30
N LYS A 380 -21.38 2.05 10.29
CA LYS A 380 -21.77 2.89 11.44
C LYS A 380 -22.08 4.31 10.98
N GLU A 381 -21.24 4.91 10.14
CA GLU A 381 -21.49 6.24 9.58
C GLU A 381 -22.78 6.28 8.74
N VAL A 382 -23.02 5.26 7.91
CA VAL A 382 -24.27 5.14 7.15
C VAL A 382 -25.48 5.06 8.10
N LYS A 383 -25.40 4.26 9.17
CA LYS A 383 -26.46 4.15 10.18
C LYS A 383 -26.75 5.48 10.86
N GLU A 384 -25.72 6.26 11.16
CA GLU A 384 -25.86 7.60 11.74
C GLU A 384 -26.51 8.58 10.76
N GLU A 385 -26.04 8.64 9.50
CA GLU A 385 -26.61 9.50 8.46
C GLU A 385 -28.07 9.17 8.16
N LEU A 386 -28.43 7.88 8.12
CA LEU A 386 -29.79 7.42 7.85
C LEU A 386 -30.74 7.62 9.03
N ARG A 387 -30.24 7.52 10.28
CA ARG A 387 -31.07 7.77 11.47
C ARG A 387 -31.58 9.21 11.51
N GLU A 388 -30.81 10.17 11.02
CA GLU A 388 -31.25 11.57 10.89
C GLU A 388 -32.48 11.73 9.95
N PHE A 389 -32.81 10.71 9.16
CA PHE A 389 -33.98 10.66 8.28
C PHE A 389 -35.13 9.81 8.78
N GLY A 390 -35.05 9.29 10.00
CA GLY A 390 -36.01 8.29 10.46
C GLY A 390 -35.91 6.98 9.70
N VAL A 391 -34.72 6.65 9.15
CA VAL A 391 -34.43 5.35 8.55
C VAL A 391 -33.55 4.57 9.52
N LEU A 392 -33.97 3.36 9.89
CA LEU A 392 -33.18 2.45 10.72
C LEU A 392 -32.66 1.29 9.89
N VAL A 393 -31.34 1.15 9.85
CA VAL A 393 -30.68 -0.03 9.26
C VAL A 393 -30.47 -1.08 10.34
N SER A 394 -31.13 -2.23 10.17
CA SER A 394 -31.01 -3.41 11.04
C SER A 394 -29.90 -4.35 10.59
#